data_AF-A0AAD3MR76-F1
#
_entry.id   AF-A0AAD3MR76-F1
#
_cell.length_a   1.000
_cell.length_b   1.000
_cell.length_c   1.000
_cell.angle_alpha   90.00
_cell.angle_beta   90.00
_cell.angle_gamma   90.00
#
_symmetry.space_group_name_H-M   'P 1'
#
loop_
_entity.id
_entity.type
_entity.pdbx_description
1 polymer ?
#
loop_
_entity_poly.entity_id
_entity_poly.type
_entity_poly.pdbx_seq_one_letter_code
_entity_poly.pdbx_strand_id
1 'polypeptide(L)'
;MEPQSASSNPSVPYSSVSSKLGQSDFRRISCTEDSSPYPIPGLAADILHMRVKGGSKIRNLLRFVTARMQGEGRDGNGTSLRQVVFTGSGRGVTKTITCVEILKRKVGGLHQVSKLYYKIVNEVWESLQQGAPGTTMQKTVPAICILLSKDPLDPQEPGYQPPQSFNVSTEDTERRRALLRPAHSPSSQHTTKRLCLDDWTVCSP
;
A
#
# COMPACT_ATOMS: atom_id res chain seq x y z
N MET A 1 -17.02 -73.58 -6.41
CA MET A 1 -16.80 -72.70 -5.23
C MET A 1 -17.00 -71.27 -5.69
N GLU A 2 -17.96 -70.60 -5.06
CA GLU A 2 -18.22 -69.14 -5.04
C GLU A 2 -16.96 -68.26 -4.84
N PRO A 3 -17.06 -66.90 -4.93
CA PRO A 3 -17.88 -66.11 -5.84
C PRO A 3 -17.15 -64.86 -6.40
N GLN A 4 -17.86 -64.13 -7.27
CA GLN A 4 -17.58 -62.78 -7.77
C GLN A 4 -17.57 -61.74 -6.64
N SER A 5 -16.77 -60.69 -6.77
CA SER A 5 -16.90 -59.45 -5.98
C SER A 5 -16.89 -58.25 -6.92
N ALA A 6 -18.09 -57.78 -7.23
CA ALA A 6 -18.33 -56.48 -7.85
C ALA A 6 -18.11 -55.40 -6.79
N SER A 7 -17.17 -54.50 -7.02
CA SER A 7 -17.03 -53.27 -6.25
C SER A 7 -17.97 -52.22 -6.83
N SER A 8 -19.08 -52.00 -6.12
CA SER A 8 -20.01 -50.91 -6.33
C SER A 8 -19.38 -49.60 -5.86
N ASN A 9 -19.12 -48.69 -6.80
CA ASN A 9 -18.80 -47.30 -6.49
C ASN A 9 -20.10 -46.55 -6.17
N PRO A 10 -20.32 -46.03 -4.94
CA PRO A 10 -21.42 -45.11 -4.71
C PRO A 10 -21.06 -43.75 -5.32
N SER A 11 -21.80 -43.38 -6.37
CA SER A 11 -21.83 -42.05 -6.94
C SER A 11 -22.21 -41.03 -5.86
N VAL A 12 -21.25 -40.23 -5.42
CA VAL A 12 -21.48 -39.07 -4.55
C VAL A 12 -22.22 -38.01 -5.39
N PRO A 13 -23.46 -37.61 -5.04
CA PRO A 13 -24.09 -36.50 -5.72
C PRO A 13 -23.38 -35.21 -5.30
N TYR A 14 -22.54 -34.67 -6.19
CA TYR A 14 -22.05 -33.30 -6.11
C TYR A 14 -23.25 -32.37 -6.34
N SER A 15 -23.98 -32.07 -5.27
CA SER A 15 -25.02 -31.05 -5.27
C SER A 15 -24.35 -29.67 -5.32
N SER A 16 -23.89 -29.26 -6.51
CA SER A 16 -23.55 -27.88 -6.78
C SER A 16 -24.83 -27.05 -6.92
N VAL A 17 -25.59 -26.93 -5.84
CA VAL A 17 -26.65 -25.94 -5.74
C VAL A 17 -25.99 -24.63 -5.34
N SER A 18 -25.37 -23.97 -6.32
CA SER A 18 -25.07 -22.55 -6.20
C SER A 18 -26.39 -21.81 -6.37
N SER A 19 -27.24 -21.85 -5.33
CA SER A 19 -28.42 -21.01 -5.27
C SER A 19 -27.96 -19.57 -5.27
N LYS A 20 -28.24 -18.88 -6.37
CA LYS A 20 -28.04 -17.45 -6.53
C LYS A 20 -29.02 -16.78 -5.56
N LEU A 21 -28.59 -16.68 -4.30
CA LEU A 21 -29.34 -16.06 -3.22
C LEU A 21 -29.73 -14.65 -3.68
N GLY A 22 -31.04 -14.38 -3.73
CA GLY A 22 -31.55 -13.06 -4.07
C GLY A 22 -30.90 -12.04 -3.15
N GLN A 23 -30.09 -11.14 -3.71
CA GLN A 23 -29.30 -10.18 -2.92
C GLN A 23 -30.17 -9.18 -2.13
N SER A 24 -31.50 -9.18 -2.33
CA SER A 24 -32.45 -8.34 -1.61
C SER A 24 -32.72 -8.78 -0.17
N ASP A 25 -32.51 -10.06 0.16
CA ASP A 25 -33.04 -10.64 1.41
C ASP A 25 -31.95 -10.85 2.47
N PHE A 26 -30.70 -10.52 2.17
CA PHE A 26 -29.57 -10.79 3.06
C PHE A 26 -28.65 -9.57 3.19
N ARG A 27 -28.22 -9.29 4.43
CA ARG A 27 -27.27 -8.23 4.75
C ARG A 27 -25.95 -8.83 5.22
N ARG A 28 -24.84 -8.41 4.61
CA ARG A 28 -23.50 -8.79 5.07
C ARG A 28 -23.17 -8.10 6.39
N ILE A 29 -22.92 -8.88 7.43
CA ILE A 29 -22.65 -8.36 8.78
C ILE A 29 -21.19 -8.46 9.20
N SER A 30 -20.45 -9.44 8.69
CA SER A 30 -19.03 -9.54 8.99
C SER A 30 -18.25 -10.22 7.86
N CYS A 31 -16.96 -9.91 7.80
CA CYS A 31 -16.00 -10.63 6.98
C CYS A 31 -14.81 -10.99 7.86
N THR A 32 -14.60 -12.27 8.09
CA THR A 32 -13.42 -12.77 8.79
C THR A 32 -12.42 -13.31 7.76
N GLU A 33 -11.15 -13.00 7.99
CA GLU A 33 -10.06 -13.46 7.15
C GLU A 33 -9.33 -14.55 7.92
N ASP A 34 -9.20 -15.75 7.35
CA ASP A 34 -8.36 -16.78 7.97
C ASP A 34 -6.92 -16.29 8.00
N SER A 35 -6.26 -16.47 9.14
CA SER A 35 -4.86 -16.09 9.36
C SER A 35 -3.94 -17.11 8.68
N SER A 36 -3.98 -17.20 7.35
CA SER A 36 -3.04 -18.03 6.60
C SER A 36 -1.64 -17.43 6.65
N PRO A 37 -0.58 -18.24 6.84
CA PRO A 37 0.79 -17.76 6.68
C PRO A 37 0.98 -17.20 5.26
N TYR A 38 1.65 -16.06 5.15
CA TYR A 38 1.89 -15.40 3.86
C TYR A 38 2.93 -16.21 3.06
N PRO A 39 2.88 -16.16 1.71
CA PRO A 39 3.66 -17.06 0.85
C PRO A 39 5.18 -16.74 0.79
N ILE A 40 5.71 -15.85 1.64
CA ILE A 40 7.14 -15.54 1.67
C ILE A 40 7.78 -16.35 2.80
N PRO A 41 8.57 -17.39 2.49
CA PRO A 41 9.25 -18.20 3.50
C PRO A 41 10.39 -17.42 4.18
N GLY A 42 10.78 -17.84 5.38
CA GLY A 42 11.99 -17.32 6.03
C GLY A 42 11.91 -15.90 6.59
N LEU A 43 10.70 -15.35 6.76
CA LEU A 43 10.51 -14.06 7.42
C LEU A 43 10.86 -14.18 8.91
N ALA A 44 11.64 -13.22 9.44
CA ALA A 44 11.91 -13.12 10.87
C ALA A 44 10.61 -12.88 11.67
N ALA A 45 10.52 -13.44 12.88
CA ALA A 45 9.31 -13.36 13.71
C ALA A 45 8.93 -11.92 14.11
N ASP A 46 9.89 -11.00 14.10
CA ASP A 46 9.77 -9.60 14.50
C ASP A 46 9.66 -8.62 13.31
N ILE A 47 9.51 -9.13 12.08
CA ILE A 47 9.41 -8.27 10.90
C ILE A 47 8.18 -7.34 10.98
N LEU A 48 8.36 -6.08 10.58
CA LEU A 48 7.23 -5.16 10.49
C LEU A 48 6.26 -5.64 9.40
N HIS A 49 5.03 -5.96 9.81
CA HIS A 49 3.96 -6.36 8.91
C HIS A 49 2.88 -5.28 8.74
N MET A 50 2.78 -4.73 7.54
CA MET A 50 1.86 -3.67 7.15
C MET A 50 0.65 -4.26 6.39
N ARG A 51 -0.48 -4.46 7.09
CA ARG A 51 -1.73 -4.92 6.47
C ARG A 51 -2.53 -3.76 5.86
N VAL A 52 -2.72 -3.80 4.55
CA VAL A 52 -3.44 -2.80 3.77
C VAL A 52 -4.84 -3.29 3.42
N LYS A 53 -5.84 -2.58 3.93
CA LYS A 53 -7.27 -2.85 3.70
C LYS A 53 -7.92 -1.70 2.91
N GLY A 54 -9.17 -1.93 2.47
CA GLY A 54 -9.98 -0.92 1.77
C GLY A 54 -10.09 0.41 2.54
N GLY A 55 -10.15 0.36 3.88
CA GLY A 55 -10.21 1.55 4.75
C GLY A 55 -8.84 2.18 5.11
N SER A 56 -7.72 1.52 4.82
CA SER A 56 -6.40 2.01 5.23
C SER A 56 -6.08 3.38 4.61
N LYS A 57 -5.57 4.31 5.42
CA LYS A 57 -5.15 5.64 4.97
C LYS A 57 -3.68 5.57 4.54
N ILE A 58 -3.42 5.71 3.23
CA ILE A 58 -2.08 5.60 2.63
C ILE A 58 -1.06 6.50 3.36
N ARG A 59 -1.42 7.76 3.62
CA ARG A 59 -0.55 8.72 4.34
C ARG A 59 -0.09 8.20 5.70
N ASN A 60 -0.99 7.58 6.47
CA ASN A 60 -0.67 7.08 7.81
C ASN A 60 0.29 5.90 7.74
N LEU A 61 0.03 4.95 6.82
CA LEU A 61 0.89 3.79 6.59
C LEU A 61 2.29 4.24 6.17
N LEU A 62 2.36 5.13 5.17
CA LEU A 62 3.61 5.64 4.64
C LEU A 62 4.40 6.43 5.70
N ARG A 63 3.76 7.34 6.44
CA ARG A 63 4.44 8.10 7.51
C ARG A 63 5.12 7.16 8.50
N PHE A 64 4.42 6.12 8.93
CA PHE A 64 4.91 5.17 9.91
C PHE A 64 6.11 4.35 9.39
N VAL A 65 5.95 3.69 8.24
CA VAL A 65 7.03 2.83 7.68
C VAL A 65 8.25 3.64 7.23
N THR A 66 8.02 4.83 6.67
CA THR A 66 9.07 5.74 6.17
C THR A 66 9.99 6.16 7.31
N ALA A 67 9.42 6.56 8.46
CA ALA A 67 10.18 6.98 9.64
C ALA A 67 11.03 5.83 10.23
N ARG A 68 10.47 4.61 10.30
CA ARG A 68 11.20 3.44 10.81
C ARG A 68 12.30 2.96 9.87
N MET A 69 12.03 2.97 8.56
CA MET A 69 13.03 2.55 7.57
C MET A 69 14.14 3.59 7.35
N GLN A 70 13.93 4.89 7.62
CA GLN A 70 15.00 5.90 7.56
C GLN A 70 15.78 6.06 8.87
N GLY A 71 15.36 5.39 9.96
CA GLY A 71 16.03 5.49 11.26
C GLY A 71 15.65 6.71 12.09
N GLU A 72 14.62 7.48 11.68
CA GLU A 72 14.01 8.54 12.49
C GLU A 72 13.21 7.95 13.67
N GLY A 73 12.66 6.75 13.49
CA GLY A 73 12.10 5.93 14.57
C GLY A 73 13.07 4.83 14.93
N ARG A 74 14.00 5.10 15.86
CA ARG A 74 14.83 4.06 16.47
C ARG A 74 13.95 3.15 17.31
N ASP A 75 14.15 1.85 17.17
CA ASP A 75 13.59 0.86 18.09
C ASP A 75 14.20 1.09 19.48
N GLY A 76 13.67 0.48 20.55
CA GLY A 76 14.26 0.58 21.89
C GLY A 76 15.74 0.18 21.98
N ASN A 77 16.29 -0.45 20.93
CA ASN A 77 17.68 -0.86 20.77
C ASN A 77 18.51 0.01 19.80
N GLY A 78 17.97 1.13 19.30
CA GLY A 78 18.72 2.07 18.44
C GLY A 78 18.86 1.68 16.96
N THR A 79 18.38 0.51 16.55
CA THR A 79 18.50 0.00 15.17
C THR A 79 17.38 0.54 14.28
N SER A 80 17.70 0.83 13.01
CA SER A 80 16.71 1.19 11.98
C SER A 80 16.13 -0.07 11.34
N LEU A 81 14.82 -0.07 11.06
CA LEU A 81 14.15 -1.18 10.41
C LEU A 81 14.75 -1.48 9.02
N ARG A 82 15.15 -2.74 8.80
CA ARG A 82 15.79 -3.22 7.56
C ARG A 82 14.81 -3.80 6.55
N GLN A 83 13.71 -4.37 7.04
CA GLN A 83 12.74 -5.11 6.25
C GLN A 83 11.30 -4.76 6.64
N VAL A 84 10.40 -4.81 5.67
CA VAL A 84 8.95 -4.64 5.89
C VAL A 84 8.17 -5.48 4.90
N VAL A 85 7.07 -6.07 5.36
CA VAL A 85 6.12 -6.80 4.52
C VAL A 85 4.84 -6.01 4.39
N PHE A 86 4.34 -5.87 3.16
CA PHE A 86 3.04 -5.31 2.86
C PHE A 86 2.11 -6.41 2.36
N THR A 87 0.92 -6.53 2.95
CA THR A 87 -0.12 -7.42 2.42
C THR A 87 -1.39 -6.68 2.12
N GLY A 88 -2.09 -7.09 1.07
CA GLY A 88 -3.46 -6.65 0.83
C GLY A 88 -4.20 -7.64 -0.04
N SER A 89 -5.52 -7.50 -0.06
CA SER A 89 -6.41 -8.46 -0.68
C SER A 89 -7.68 -7.80 -1.18
N GLY A 90 -8.27 -8.37 -2.24
CA GLY A 90 -9.44 -7.80 -2.90
C GLY A 90 -9.22 -6.32 -3.20
N ARG A 91 -10.10 -5.44 -2.70
CA ARG A 91 -10.00 -3.99 -2.87
C ARG A 91 -8.76 -3.35 -2.23
N GLY A 92 -8.01 -4.07 -1.41
CA GLY A 92 -6.76 -3.61 -0.79
C GLY A 92 -5.53 -3.72 -1.69
N VAL A 93 -5.55 -4.59 -2.71
CA VAL A 93 -4.36 -4.96 -3.52
C VAL A 93 -3.73 -3.73 -4.18
N THR A 94 -4.50 -2.94 -4.93
CA THR A 94 -3.99 -1.74 -5.61
C THR A 94 -3.35 -0.77 -4.63
N LYS A 95 -3.95 -0.59 -3.45
CA LYS A 95 -3.43 0.30 -2.42
C LYS A 95 -2.12 -0.22 -1.84
N THR A 96 -1.98 -1.54 -1.68
CA THR A 96 -0.72 -2.18 -1.24
C THR A 96 0.40 -1.84 -2.21
N ILE A 97 0.16 -2.01 -3.51
CA ILE A 97 1.13 -1.69 -4.56
C ILE A 97 1.47 -0.20 -4.52
N THR A 98 0.46 0.68 -4.44
CA THR A 98 0.68 2.13 -4.33
C THR A 98 1.54 2.51 -3.12
N CYS A 99 1.31 1.90 -1.95
CA CYS A 99 2.14 2.14 -0.77
C CYS A 99 3.60 1.72 -1.01
N VAL A 100 3.82 0.55 -1.60
CA VAL A 100 5.16 0.04 -1.93
C VAL A 100 5.88 0.95 -2.92
N GLU A 101 5.23 1.37 -4.01
CA GLU A 101 5.85 2.25 -5.02
C GLU A 101 6.16 3.65 -4.50
N ILE A 102 5.34 4.19 -3.59
CA ILE A 102 5.68 5.46 -2.92
C ILE A 102 6.84 5.27 -1.94
N LEU A 103 6.87 4.15 -1.22
CA LEU A 103 7.93 3.87 -0.26
C LEU A 103 9.29 3.71 -0.95
N LYS A 104 9.38 2.99 -2.06
CA LYS A 104 10.65 2.85 -2.84
C LYS A 104 11.21 4.18 -3.32
N ARG A 105 10.34 5.17 -3.62
CA ARG A 105 10.78 6.53 -3.98
C ARG A 105 11.31 7.33 -2.78
N LYS A 106 10.81 7.04 -1.57
CA LYS A 106 11.23 7.70 -0.33
C LYS A 106 12.46 7.05 0.29
N VAL A 107 12.61 5.74 0.12
CA VAL A 107 13.68 4.91 0.65
C VAL A 107 14.31 4.20 -0.54
N GLY A 108 15.45 4.72 -1.01
CA GLY A 108 16.20 4.12 -2.10
C GLY A 108 16.86 2.80 -1.72
N GLY A 109 17.33 2.05 -2.71
CA GLY A 109 18.12 0.84 -2.47
C GLY A 109 17.32 -0.38 -1.98
N LEU A 110 15.98 -0.39 -2.14
CA LEU A 110 15.17 -1.49 -1.65
C LEU A 110 15.06 -2.64 -2.67
N HIS A 111 15.48 -3.82 -2.26
CA HIS A 111 15.16 -5.10 -2.90
C HIS A 111 13.70 -5.44 -2.62
N GLN A 112 13.04 -6.06 -3.61
CA GLN A 112 11.63 -6.41 -3.52
C GLN A 112 11.42 -7.88 -3.88
N VAL A 113 10.52 -8.57 -3.18
CA VAL A 113 9.94 -9.85 -3.61
C VAL A 113 8.42 -9.74 -3.52
N SER A 114 7.72 -10.04 -4.61
CA SER A 114 6.25 -9.98 -4.68
C SER A 114 5.64 -11.34 -4.97
N LYS A 115 4.66 -11.75 -4.15
CA LYS A 115 3.94 -13.01 -4.28
C LYS A 115 2.44 -12.75 -4.37
N LEU A 116 1.82 -13.29 -5.41
CA LEU A 116 0.37 -13.36 -5.55
C LEU A 116 -0.13 -14.68 -4.96
N TYR A 117 -1.27 -14.63 -4.29
CA TYR A 117 -1.89 -15.82 -3.72
C TYR A 117 -3.39 -15.60 -3.57
N TYR A 118 -4.12 -16.67 -3.30
CA TYR A 118 -5.52 -16.59 -2.92
C TYR A 118 -5.65 -16.79 -1.42
N LYS A 119 -6.58 -16.05 -0.81
CA LYS A 119 -6.97 -16.25 0.58
C LYS A 119 -8.46 -16.54 0.67
N ILE A 120 -8.82 -17.32 1.67
CA ILE A 120 -10.20 -17.60 2.01
C ILE A 120 -10.72 -16.49 2.91
N VAL A 121 -11.91 -15.97 2.59
CA VAL A 121 -12.65 -15.00 3.40
C VAL A 121 -14.02 -15.59 3.68
N ASN A 122 -14.39 -15.63 4.96
CA ASN A 122 -15.71 -16.06 5.39
C ASN A 122 -16.59 -14.82 5.56
N GLU A 123 -17.65 -14.72 4.76
CA GLU A 123 -18.64 -13.65 4.86
C GLU A 123 -19.86 -14.18 5.59
N VAL A 124 -20.19 -13.57 6.73
CA VAL A 124 -21.42 -13.88 7.46
C VAL A 124 -22.51 -12.93 7.00
N TRP A 125 -23.64 -13.51 6.63
CA TRP A 125 -24.83 -12.83 6.13
C TRP A 125 -26.00 -13.11 7.07
N GLU A 126 -26.70 -12.06 7.49
CA GLU A 126 -27.97 -12.18 8.21
C GLU A 126 -29.13 -12.10 7.21
N SER A 127 -30.15 -12.93 7.42
CA SER A 127 -31.41 -12.81 6.70
C SER A 127 -32.18 -11.59 7.20
N LEU A 128 -32.76 -10.83 6.28
CA LEU A 128 -33.68 -9.74 6.60
C LEU A 128 -35.07 -10.26 7.03
N GLN A 129 -35.37 -11.54 6.79
CA GLN A 129 -36.62 -12.16 7.19
C GLN A 129 -36.59 -12.54 8.67
N GLN A 130 -37.60 -12.09 9.42
CA GLN A 130 -37.70 -12.29 10.86
C GLN A 130 -37.73 -13.80 11.20
N GLY A 131 -36.72 -14.27 11.94
CA GLY A 131 -36.58 -15.66 12.40
C GLY A 131 -35.84 -16.60 11.44
N ALA A 132 -35.36 -16.14 10.28
CA ALA A 132 -34.58 -16.97 9.37
C ALA A 132 -33.08 -17.03 9.78
N PRO A 133 -32.43 -18.21 9.66
CA PRO A 133 -31.02 -18.35 10.02
C PRO A 133 -30.11 -17.56 9.07
N GLY A 134 -29.02 -17.01 9.62
CA GLY A 134 -27.94 -16.42 8.82
C GLY A 134 -27.18 -17.48 8.02
N THR A 135 -26.44 -17.04 7.00
CA THR A 135 -25.61 -17.91 6.14
C THR A 135 -24.17 -17.45 6.15
N THR A 136 -23.21 -18.38 6.23
CA THR A 136 -21.79 -18.10 6.05
C THR A 136 -21.37 -18.55 4.65
N MET A 137 -20.83 -17.63 3.85
CA MET A 137 -20.29 -17.92 2.53
C MET A 137 -18.77 -17.80 2.54
N GLN A 138 -18.09 -18.85 2.08
CA GLN A 138 -16.66 -18.85 1.88
C GLN A 138 -16.33 -18.30 0.49
N LYS A 139 -15.46 -17.28 0.42
CA LYS A 139 -15.03 -16.65 -0.83
C LYS A 139 -13.52 -16.70 -0.96
N THR A 140 -13.07 -17.14 -2.13
CA THR A 140 -11.67 -17.05 -2.52
C THR A 140 -11.37 -15.65 -3.06
N VAL A 141 -10.46 -14.94 -2.40
CA VAL A 141 -10.13 -13.54 -2.70
C VAL A 141 -8.67 -13.44 -3.12
N PRO A 142 -8.35 -12.75 -4.25
CA PRO A 142 -6.96 -12.53 -4.64
C PRO A 142 -6.26 -11.64 -3.63
N ALA A 143 -5.00 -11.95 -3.35
CA ALA A 143 -4.15 -11.28 -2.39
C ALA A 143 -2.72 -11.14 -2.92
N ILE A 144 -2.01 -10.15 -2.36
CA ILE A 144 -0.63 -9.86 -2.66
C ILE A 144 0.15 -9.71 -1.36
N CYS A 145 1.37 -10.26 -1.35
CA CYS A 145 2.38 -10.10 -0.30
C CYS A 145 3.64 -9.53 -0.96
N ILE A 146 4.16 -8.42 -0.42
CA ILE A 146 5.36 -7.76 -0.94
C ILE A 146 6.34 -7.56 0.21
N LEU A 147 7.51 -8.20 0.13
CA LEU A 147 8.66 -7.93 1.00
C LEU A 147 9.50 -6.82 0.38
N LEU A 148 9.90 -5.85 1.19
CA LEU A 148 10.93 -4.86 0.87
C LEU A 148 12.08 -5.01 1.86
N SER A 149 13.31 -5.03 1.36
CA SER A 149 14.53 -5.16 2.17
C SER A 149 15.62 -4.19 1.71
N LYS A 150 16.35 -3.62 2.67
CA LYS A 150 17.63 -2.93 2.40
C LYS A 150 18.78 -3.90 2.10
N ASP A 151 18.63 -5.14 2.56
CA ASP A 151 19.62 -6.19 2.37
C ASP A 151 19.31 -6.94 1.07
N PRO A 152 20.32 -7.45 0.36
CA PRO A 152 20.10 -8.26 -0.82
C PRO A 152 19.19 -9.46 -0.54
N LEU A 153 18.24 -9.68 -1.45
CA LEU A 153 17.39 -10.88 -1.48
C LEU A 153 17.89 -11.80 -2.61
N ASP A 154 17.47 -13.06 -2.58
CA ASP A 154 17.80 -14.03 -3.63
C ASP A 154 17.29 -13.55 -5.00
N PRO A 155 18.19 -13.28 -5.98
CA PRO A 155 17.78 -12.86 -7.31
C PRO A 155 17.04 -13.94 -8.10
N GLN A 156 17.14 -15.21 -7.72
CA GLN A 156 16.44 -16.33 -8.37
C GLN A 156 15.03 -16.53 -7.83
N GLU A 157 14.66 -15.85 -6.73
CA GLU A 157 13.33 -15.99 -6.13
C GLU A 157 12.26 -15.43 -7.08
N PRO A 158 11.22 -16.21 -7.45
CA PRO A 158 10.18 -15.71 -8.34
C PRO A 158 9.49 -14.47 -7.78
N GLY A 159 9.36 -13.42 -8.61
CA GLY A 159 8.81 -12.14 -8.18
C GLY A 159 9.82 -11.22 -7.50
N TYR A 160 11.11 -11.58 -7.48
CA TYR A 160 12.19 -10.68 -7.14
C TYR A 160 12.28 -9.50 -8.12
N GLN A 161 12.57 -8.32 -7.58
CA GLN A 161 12.88 -7.11 -8.32
C GLN A 161 14.05 -6.39 -7.64
N PRO A 162 15.12 -6.04 -8.40
CA PRO A 162 16.26 -5.32 -7.85
C PRO A 162 15.93 -3.87 -7.49
N PRO A 163 16.76 -3.19 -6.67
CA PRO A 163 16.59 -1.78 -6.36
C PRO A 163 16.54 -0.90 -7.60
N GLN A 164 15.66 0.11 -7.58
CA GLN A 164 15.55 1.08 -8.66
C GLN A 164 16.68 2.11 -8.58
N SER A 165 17.37 2.34 -9.70
CA SER A 165 18.32 3.45 -9.87
C SER A 165 17.54 4.74 -10.13
N PHE A 166 17.26 5.51 -9.09
CA PHE A 166 16.69 6.85 -9.27
C PHE A 166 17.81 7.82 -9.67
N ASN A 167 18.09 7.90 -10.96
CA ASN A 167 18.79 9.07 -11.50
C ASN A 167 17.81 10.24 -11.41
N VAL A 168 17.85 11.00 -10.32
CA VAL A 168 17.14 12.28 -10.23
C VAL A 168 17.76 13.19 -11.28
N SER A 169 17.13 13.31 -12.45
CA SER A 169 17.40 14.42 -13.35
C SER A 169 16.93 15.69 -12.62
N THR A 170 17.89 16.50 -12.18
CA THR A 170 17.71 17.74 -11.41
C THR A 170 16.71 18.73 -12.06
N GLU A 171 16.39 18.57 -13.34
CA GLU A 171 15.48 19.42 -14.11
C GLU A 171 14.04 19.53 -13.55
N ASP A 172 13.49 18.45 -12.98
CA ASP A 172 12.06 18.46 -12.58
C ASP A 172 11.79 19.24 -11.29
N THR A 173 12.79 19.36 -10.43
CA THR A 173 12.70 20.19 -9.21
C THR A 173 12.78 21.68 -9.59
N GLU A 174 13.53 22.00 -10.63
CA GLU A 174 13.71 23.37 -11.12
C GLU A 174 12.47 23.87 -11.87
N ARG A 175 11.84 23.03 -12.71
CA ARG A 175 10.57 23.36 -13.39
C ARG A 175 9.45 23.69 -12.40
N ARG A 176 9.36 22.97 -11.28
CA ARG A 176 8.32 23.23 -10.24
C ARG A 176 8.61 24.48 -9.42
N ARG A 177 9.87 24.90 -9.27
CA ARG A 177 10.24 26.18 -8.65
C ARG A 177 10.08 27.36 -9.61
N ALA A 178 10.34 27.17 -10.90
CA ALA A 178 10.24 28.22 -11.91
C ALA A 178 8.80 28.71 -12.13
N LEU A 179 7.79 27.84 -11.97
CA LEU A 179 6.37 28.20 -12.11
C LEU A 179 5.79 29.01 -10.94
N LEU A 180 6.53 29.17 -9.83
CA LEU A 180 6.08 29.93 -8.65
C LEU A 180 6.70 31.32 -8.53
N ARG A 181 7.45 31.79 -9.54
CA ARG A 181 8.08 33.12 -9.50
C ARG A 181 7.17 34.15 -10.19
N PRO A 182 6.62 35.15 -9.48
CA PRO A 182 5.91 36.25 -10.13
C PRO A 182 6.89 37.05 -10.98
N ALA A 183 6.49 37.40 -12.21
CA ALA A 183 7.28 38.24 -13.11
C ALA A 183 7.43 39.64 -12.50
N HIS A 184 8.66 40.02 -12.14
CA HIS A 184 9.00 41.42 -11.91
C HIS A 184 9.22 42.09 -13.27
N SER A 185 8.35 43.03 -13.62
CA SER A 185 8.49 43.90 -14.80
C SER A 185 9.70 44.84 -14.63
N PRO A 186 10.61 44.97 -15.61
CA PRO A 186 11.63 46.00 -15.58
C PRO A 186 11.05 47.31 -16.15
N SER A 187 10.84 48.31 -15.29
CA SER A 187 10.51 49.67 -15.75
C SER A 187 11.79 50.45 -16.06
N SER A 188 11.91 50.85 -17.32
CA SER A 188 13.00 51.60 -17.93
C SER A 188 13.22 52.97 -17.29
N GLN A 189 14.50 53.37 -17.18
CA GLN A 189 14.94 54.70 -16.80
C GLN A 189 14.67 55.71 -17.95
N HIS A 190 14.23 56.92 -17.61
CA HIS A 190 14.36 58.10 -18.47
C HIS A 190 14.92 59.27 -17.64
N THR A 191 15.97 59.89 -18.20
CA THR A 191 16.69 61.06 -17.67
C THR A 191 16.01 62.35 -18.14
N THR A 192 15.95 63.40 -17.29
CA THR A 192 16.09 64.82 -17.69
C THR A 192 16.09 65.82 -16.51
N LYS A 193 17.24 66.50 -16.34
CA LYS A 193 17.53 67.95 -16.13
C LYS A 193 16.79 68.84 -15.09
N ARG A 194 17.63 69.37 -14.16
CA ARG A 194 17.86 70.77 -13.67
C ARG A 194 16.82 71.56 -12.82
N LEU A 195 17.37 72.13 -11.72
CA LEU A 195 17.04 73.38 -10.97
C LEU A 195 15.78 73.31 -10.07
N CYS A 196 15.73 73.74 -8.79
CA CYS A 196 16.37 74.86 -8.08
C CYS A 196 16.68 74.58 -6.58
N LEU A 197 17.54 75.45 -6.01
CA LEU A 197 17.68 75.91 -4.61
C LEU A 197 16.28 76.33 -4.03
N ASP A 198 15.93 76.28 -2.74
CA ASP A 198 16.49 76.89 -1.50
C ASP A 198 15.94 76.12 -0.25
N ASP A 199 16.74 75.80 0.77
CA ASP A 199 16.98 76.52 2.04
C ASP A 199 15.78 76.62 3.02
N TRP A 200 15.82 75.90 4.16
CA TRP A 200 15.67 76.46 5.53
C TRP A 200 15.72 75.36 6.63
N THR A 201 16.88 75.25 7.26
CA THR A 201 17.21 75.19 8.71
C THR A 201 16.22 74.70 9.81
N VAL A 202 16.80 73.90 10.74
CA VAL A 202 16.67 73.88 12.23
C VAL A 202 16.08 72.63 12.91
N CYS A 203 17.01 71.92 13.56
CA CYS A 203 17.10 71.31 14.90
C CYS A 203 15.89 70.68 15.65
N SER A 204 16.22 69.49 16.18
CA SER A 204 15.67 68.81 17.37
C SER A 204 15.77 69.66 18.66
N PRO A 205 15.15 69.24 19.77
CA PRO A 205 15.63 68.08 20.57
C PRO A 205 14.72 66.85 20.53
#